data_AF-K2EJY0-F1
#
_entry.id   AF-K2EJY0-F1
#
_cell.length_a   1.000
_cell.length_b   1.000
_cell.length_c   1.000
_cell.angle_alpha   90.00
_cell.angle_beta   90.00
_cell.angle_gamma   90.00
#
_symmetry.space_group_name_H-M   'P 1'
#
loop_
_entity.id
_entity.type
_entity.pdbx_description
1 polymer ?
#
loop_
_entity_poly.entity_id
_entity_poly.type
_entity_poly.pdbx_seq_one_letter_code
_entity_poly.pdbx_strand_id
1 'polypeptide(L)'
;MHVGKVQTPTLIQHGELDQTVLPSQAQEFFHALKARKIPLKLQLYKSDHAFNMPASLAGMEDLLDWLHTYIDLTPHVSRKKSFTK
;
A
#
# COMPACT_ATOMS: atom_id res chain seq x y z
N MET A 1 6.77 -12.65 -13.97
CA MET A 1 6.35 -12.10 -12.66
C MET A 1 6.34 -13.24 -11.63
N HIS A 2 6.99 -13.09 -10.47
CA HIS A 2 7.10 -14.17 -9.45
C HIS A 2 5.96 -14.15 -8.42
N VAL A 3 4.72 -14.01 -8.89
CA VAL A 3 3.51 -13.84 -8.05
C VAL A 3 3.31 -14.99 -7.06
N GLY A 4 3.70 -16.21 -7.44
CA GLY A 4 3.59 -17.40 -6.59
C GLY A 4 4.39 -17.34 -5.27
N LYS A 5 5.34 -16.40 -5.14
CA LYS A 5 6.13 -16.21 -3.91
C LYS A 5 5.53 -15.20 -2.95
N VAL A 6 4.52 -14.43 -3.37
CA VAL A 6 3.90 -13.41 -2.52
C VAL A 6 3.03 -14.09 -1.47
N GLN A 7 3.23 -13.67 -0.21
CA GLN A 7 2.56 -14.17 0.99
C GLN A 7 2.06 -13.03 1.89
N THR A 8 2.66 -11.84 1.79
CA THR A 8 2.32 -10.67 2.60
C THR A 8 0.99 -10.04 2.14
N PRO A 9 0.13 -9.59 3.07
CA PRO A 9 -1.00 -8.72 2.75
C PRO A 9 -0.57 -7.58 1.83
N THR A 10 -1.29 -7.38 0.72
CA THR A 10 -0.88 -6.41 -0.32
C THR A 10 -1.98 -5.37 -0.58
N LEU A 11 -1.64 -4.09 -0.42
CA LEU A 11 -2.40 -2.95 -0.92
C LEU A 11 -1.73 -2.46 -2.22
N ILE A 12 -2.51 -2.31 -3.29
CA ILE A 12 -2.08 -1.72 -4.56
C ILE A 12 -2.78 -0.37 -4.70
N GLN A 13 -2.03 0.71 -4.87
CA GLN A 13 -2.54 2.06 -5.10
C GLN A 13 -2.06 2.52 -6.48
N HIS A 14 -2.97 2.97 -7.34
CA HIS A 14 -2.62 3.34 -8.72
C HIS A 14 -3.47 4.51 -9.24
N GLY A 15 -2.90 5.36 -10.07
CA GLY A 15 -3.62 6.45 -10.74
C GLY A 15 -4.38 5.93 -11.97
N GLU A 16 -5.71 6.06 -11.99
CA GLU A 16 -6.57 5.63 -13.10
C GLU A 16 -6.22 6.28 -14.45
N LEU A 17 -5.61 7.47 -14.42
CA LEU A 17 -5.23 8.24 -15.60
C LEU A 17 -3.73 8.14 -15.93
N ASP A 18 -2.97 7.28 -15.25
CA ASP A 18 -1.53 7.11 -15.49
C ASP A 18 -1.26 6.59 -16.91
N GLN A 19 -0.53 7.37 -17.71
CA GLN A 19 -0.12 7.01 -19.06
C GLN A 19 1.34 6.54 -19.16
N THR A 20 2.09 6.65 -18.06
CA THR A 20 3.50 6.21 -17.96
C THR A 20 3.59 4.77 -17.50
N VAL A 21 2.78 4.41 -16.51
CA VAL A 21 2.60 3.05 -16.01
C VAL A 21 1.11 2.75 -16.04
N LEU A 22 0.67 2.08 -17.10
CA LEU A 22 -0.76 1.88 -17.36
C LEU A 22 -1.45 1.15 -16.19
N PRO A 23 -2.68 1.55 -15.80
CA PRO A 23 -3.45 0.90 -14.74
C PRO A 23 -3.67 -0.60 -14.95
N SER A 24 -3.61 -1.06 -16.21
CA SER A 24 -3.69 -2.49 -16.54
C SER A 24 -2.62 -3.31 -15.82
N GLN A 25 -1.42 -2.75 -15.59
CA GLN A 25 -0.37 -3.46 -14.85
C GLN A 25 -0.78 -3.75 -13.39
N ALA A 26 -1.38 -2.76 -12.73
CA ALA A 26 -1.92 -2.93 -11.37
C ALA A 26 -3.08 -3.94 -11.34
N GLN A 27 -3.97 -3.89 -12.34
CA GLN A 27 -5.10 -4.81 -12.46
C GLN A 27 -4.64 -6.25 -12.75
N GLU A 28 -3.68 -6.45 -13.63
CA GLU A 28 -3.09 -7.76 -13.93
C GLU A 28 -2.42 -8.35 -12.69
N PHE A 29 -1.67 -7.54 -11.94
CA PHE A 29 -1.04 -7.99 -10.70
C PHE A 29 -2.07 -8.34 -9.63
N PHE A 30 -3.12 -7.53 -9.48
CA PHE A 30 -4.24 -7.83 -8.57
C PHE A 30 -4.91 -9.16 -8.92
N HIS A 31 -5.24 -9.39 -10.20
CA HIS A 31 -5.85 -10.64 -10.63
C HIS A 31 -4.94 -11.85 -10.40
N ALA A 32 -3.64 -11.70 -10.67
CA ALA A 32 -2.66 -12.75 -10.42
C ALA A 32 -2.53 -13.08 -8.92
N LEU A 33 -2.58 -12.08 -8.05
CA LEU A 33 -2.54 -12.27 -6.59
C LEU A 33 -3.85 -12.82 -6.02
N LYS A 34 -5.00 -12.57 -6.65
CA LYS A 34 -6.31 -13.01 -6.15
C LYS A 34 -6.40 -14.53 -5.95
N ALA A 35 -5.70 -15.31 -6.79
CA ALA A 35 -5.63 -16.77 -6.67
C ALA A 35 -4.83 -17.24 -5.43
N ARG A 36 -4.02 -16.37 -4.82
CA ARG A 36 -3.13 -16.70 -3.69
C ARG A 36 -3.83 -16.73 -2.34
N LYS A 37 -5.09 -16.27 -2.25
CA LYS A 37 -5.86 -16.15 -0.99
C LYS A 37 -5.15 -15.35 0.11
N ILE A 38 -4.21 -14.47 -0.27
CA ILE A 38 -3.65 -13.46 0.64
C ILE A 38 -4.65 -12.31 0.77
N PRO A 39 -4.64 -11.55 1.88
CA PRO A 39 -5.38 -10.31 1.93
C PRO A 39 -4.88 -9.33 0.86
N LEU A 40 -5.81 -8.78 0.08
CA LEU A 40 -5.49 -8.03 -1.12
C LEU A 40 -6.52 -6.92 -1.35
N LYS A 41 -6.04 -5.68 -1.56
CA LYS A 41 -6.87 -4.52 -1.95
C LYS A 41 -6.22 -3.82 -3.14
N LEU A 42 -7.02 -3.43 -4.13
CA LEU A 42 -6.63 -2.53 -5.22
C LEU A 42 -7.46 -1.26 -5.11
N GLN A 43 -6.79 -0.12 -5.06
CA GLN A 43 -7.42 1.19 -5.03
C GLN A 43 -6.95 2.02 -6.24
N LEU A 44 -7.91 2.44 -7.07
CA LEU A 44 -7.67 3.32 -8.20
C LEU A 44 -8.13 4.73 -7.83
N TYR A 45 -7.26 5.71 -8.08
CA TYR A 45 -7.53 7.12 -7.81
C TYR A 45 -7.65 7.89 -9.11
N LYS A 46 -8.51 8.90 -9.15
CA LYS A 46 -8.59 9.84 -10.29
C LYS A 46 -7.37 10.77 -10.32
N SER A 47 -6.21 10.20 -10.61
CA SER A 47 -4.90 10.84 -10.64
C SER A 47 -4.07 10.24 -11.78
N ASP A 48 -3.01 10.94 -12.19
CA ASP A 48 -1.99 10.40 -13.11
C ASP A 48 -0.94 9.57 -12.33
N HIS A 49 0.27 9.46 -12.90
CA HIS A 49 1.42 8.82 -12.27
C HIS A 49 1.76 9.33 -10.86
N ALA A 50 1.68 10.64 -10.65
CA ALA A 50 1.89 11.27 -9.36
C ALA A 50 0.54 11.51 -8.68
N PHE A 51 0.47 11.25 -7.37
CA PHE A 51 -0.72 11.56 -6.60
C PHE A 51 -0.71 13.04 -6.26
N ASN A 52 -1.58 13.80 -6.94
CA ASN A 52 -1.85 15.19 -6.59
C ASN A 52 -3.03 15.27 -5.63
N MET A 53 -3.20 16.41 -4.94
CA MET A 53 -4.39 16.63 -4.13
C MET A 53 -5.65 16.63 -5.04
N PRO A 54 -6.75 15.97 -4.65
CA PRO A 54 -7.01 15.33 -3.35
C PRO A 54 -6.60 13.85 -3.26
N ALA A 55 -6.18 13.22 -4.36
CA ALA A 55 -5.83 11.79 -4.41
C ALA A 55 -4.68 11.42 -3.46
N SER A 56 -3.72 12.32 -3.24
CA SER A 56 -2.64 12.11 -2.27
C SER A 56 -3.15 11.92 -0.84
N LEU A 57 -4.15 12.70 -0.42
CA LEU A 57 -4.72 12.60 0.93
C LEU A 57 -5.47 11.28 1.09
N ALA A 58 -6.36 10.97 0.14
CA ALA A 58 -7.09 9.70 0.13
C ALA A 58 -6.14 8.49 0.11
N GLY A 59 -5.06 8.57 -0.67
CA GLY A 59 -4.03 7.54 -0.72
C GLY A 59 -3.29 7.37 0.62
N MET A 60 -3.01 8.45 1.33
CA MET A 60 -2.42 8.35 2.66
C MET A 60 -3.38 7.74 3.69
N GLU A 61 -4.66 8.13 3.66
CA GLU A 61 -5.69 7.59 4.54
C GLU A 61 -5.86 6.07 4.31
N ASP A 62 -6.03 5.64 3.05
CA ASP A 62 -6.14 4.23 2.67
C ASP A 62 -4.91 3.41 3.09
N LEU A 63 -3.71 4.00 3.00
CA LEU A 63 -2.48 3.37 3.45
C LEU A 63 -2.45 3.21 4.97
N LEU A 64 -2.81 4.24 5.73
CA LEU A 64 -2.83 4.20 7.19
C LEU A 64 -3.82 3.15 7.70
N ASP A 65 -5.02 3.08 7.13
CA ASP A 65 -6.02 2.06 7.46
C ASP A 65 -5.52 0.65 7.18
N TRP A 66 -4.84 0.46 6.05
CA TRP A 66 -4.22 -0.82 5.71
C TRP A 66 -3.13 -1.21 6.70
N LEU A 67 -2.24 -0.29 7.04
CA LEU A 67 -1.15 -0.54 7.99
C LEU A 67 -1.70 -0.84 9.39
N HIS A 68 -2.70 -0.08 9.88
CA HIS A 68 -3.37 -0.34 11.16
C HIS A 68 -3.97 -1.75 11.25
N THR A 69 -4.35 -2.35 10.11
CA THR A 69 -4.90 -3.72 10.08
C THR A 69 -3.84 -4.78 10.33
N TYR A 70 -2.57 -4.54 9.96
CA TYR A 70 -1.53 -5.57 9.92
C TYR A 70 -0.28 -5.25 10.76
N ILE A 71 -0.13 -4.01 11.22
CA ILE A 71 1.04 -3.54 11.95
C ILE A 71 0.58 -2.80 13.20
N ASP A 72 1.23 -3.09 14.33
CA ASP A 72 1.12 -2.28 15.52
C ASP A 72 1.87 -0.95 15.29
N LEU A 73 1.11 0.14 15.11
CA LEU A 73 1.64 1.48 14.93
C LEU A 73 1.89 2.20 16.25
N THR A 74 1.85 1.51 17.39
CA THR A 74 2.27 2.13 18.66
C THR A 74 3.71 2.66 18.52
N PRO A 75 3.94 3.96 18.79
CA PRO A 75 5.28 4.51 18.69
C PRO A 75 6.22 3.75 19.61
N HIS A 76 7.29 3.20 19.07
CA HIS A 76 8.34 2.59 19.87
C HIS A 76 9.05 3.72 20.64
N VAL A 77 8.62 3.98 21.88
CA VAL A 77 9.30 4.93 22.77
C VAL A 77 10.69 4.36 23.05
N SER A 78 11.72 4.99 22.47
CA SER A 78 13.11 4.66 22.78
C SER A 78 13.31 4.79 24.30
N ARG A 79 13.63 3.68 24.97
CA ARG A 79 14.01 3.72 26.39
C ARG A 79 15.20 4.68 26.52
N LYS A 80 14.99 5.86 27.11
CA LYS A 80 16.10 6.70 27.56
C LYS A 80 16.97 5.84 28.47
N LYS A 81 18.18 5.47 28.02
CA LYS A 81 19.18 4.90 28.92
C LYS A 81 19.49 5.96 29.97
N SER A 82 19.07 5.75 31.21
CA SER A 82 19.50 6.59 32.32
C SER A 82 20.98 6.34 32.53
N PHE A 83 21.83 7.29 32.13
CA PHE A 83 23.20 7.33 32.64
C PHE A 83 23.13 7.91 34.06
N THR A 84 23.16 7.03 35.06
CA THR A 84 23.53 7.42 36.43
C THR A 84 25.05 7.60 36.47
N LYS A 85 25.48 8.79 36.91
CA LYS A 85 26.89 9.11 37.23
C LYS A 85 27.36 8.36 38.45
#